data_AF-A0A9P8FF80-F1
#
_entry.id   AF-A0A9P8FF80-F1
#
_cell.length_a   1.000
_cell.length_b   1.000
_cell.length_c   1.000
_cell.angle_alpha   90.00
_cell.angle_beta   90.00
_cell.angle_gamma   90.00
#
_symmetry.space_group_name_H-M   'P 1'
#
loop_
_entity.id
_entity.type
_entity.pdbx_description
1 polymer ?
#
loop_
_entity_poly.entity_id
_entity_poly.type
_entity_poly.pdbx_seq_one_letter_code
_entity_poly.pdbx_strand_id
1 'polypeptide(L)'
;FPNKCTDILRVGEAMLAGEIEYRKGNIDLAFEHLRESIKRDDNLVYSEPWGWMQPTRHAYAALSLEQGLLEQAAQAYAEDLGFVADIPRGHQHPNNVWALVGYRECLKLLGREAEYNQLEQPYQLAIQMADIPVTSSCYCRGMKPTNCSAGRRESKL
;
A
#
# COMPACT_ATOMS: atom_id res chain seq x y z
N PHE A 1 -27.66 -6.31 3.06
CA PHE A 1 -26.36 -5.66 3.32
C PHE A 1 -26.53 -4.15 3.17
N PRO A 2 -25.84 -3.32 3.98
CA PRO A 2 -26.08 -1.87 4.07
C PRO A 2 -25.58 -1.08 2.84
N ASN A 3 -24.60 -1.61 2.10
CA ASN A 3 -24.11 -1.04 0.85
C ASN A 3 -24.76 -1.70 -0.37
N LYS A 4 -24.98 -0.94 -1.45
CA LYS A 4 -25.42 -1.50 -2.73
C LYS A 4 -24.24 -2.20 -3.41
N CYS A 5 -24.50 -3.32 -4.09
CA CYS A 5 -23.47 -4.01 -4.88
C CYS A 5 -22.83 -3.09 -5.92
N THR A 6 -23.59 -2.16 -6.51
CA THR A 6 -23.07 -1.18 -7.47
C THR A 6 -22.05 -0.23 -6.87
N ASP A 7 -22.21 0.15 -5.59
CA ASP A 7 -21.29 1.07 -4.92
C ASP A 7 -20.00 0.35 -4.55
N ILE A 8 -20.09 -0.90 -4.10
CA ILE A 8 -18.93 -1.78 -3.86
C ILE A 8 -18.14 -2.00 -5.16
N LEU A 9 -18.81 -2.35 -6.26
CA LEU A 9 -18.14 -2.61 -7.54
C LEU A 9 -17.44 -1.36 -8.10
N ARG A 10 -17.94 -0.15 -7.81
CA ARG A 10 -17.30 1.10 -8.20
C ARG A 10 -15.96 1.33 -7.50
N VAL A 11 -15.74 0.77 -6.31
CA VAL A 11 -14.41 0.77 -5.67
C VAL A 11 -13.42 -0.02 -6.53
N GLY A 12 -13.77 -1.27 -6.84
CA GLY A 12 -12.95 -2.15 -7.68
C GLY A 12 -12.72 -1.61 -9.09
N GLU A 13 -13.74 -0.99 -9.70
CA GLU A 13 -13.62 -0.34 -11.01
C GLU A 13 -12.53 0.75 -11.01
N ALA A 14 -12.55 1.65 -10.03
CA ALA A 14 -11.56 2.71 -9.92
C ALA A 14 -10.16 2.15 -9.62
N MET A 15 -10.05 1.15 -8.74
CA MET A 15 -8.77 0.50 -8.43
C MET A 15 -8.16 -0.15 -9.68
N LEU A 16 -8.96 -0.92 -10.43
CA LEU A 16 -8.52 -1.58 -11.66
C LEU A 16 -8.12 -0.57 -12.74
N ALA A 17 -8.88 0.52 -12.91
CA ALA A 17 -8.51 1.58 -13.84
C ALA A 17 -7.16 2.20 -13.47
N GLY A 18 -6.91 2.46 -12.18
CA GLY A 18 -5.64 2.96 -11.68
C GLY A 18 -4.47 2.02 -12.00
N GLU A 19 -4.62 0.73 -11.72
CA GLU A 19 -3.58 -0.26 -12.02
C GLU A 19 -3.30 -0.38 -13.53
N ILE A 20 -4.33 -0.36 -14.38
CA ILE A 20 -4.18 -0.41 -15.84
C ILE A 20 -3.44 0.82 -16.36
N GLU A 21 -3.86 2.03 -15.95
CA GLU A 21 -3.23 3.27 -16.39
C GLU A 21 -1.78 3.37 -15.90
N TYR A 22 -1.48 2.86 -14.70
CA TYR A 22 -0.12 2.77 -14.19
C TYR A 22 0.75 1.91 -15.10
N ARG A 23 0.24 0.75 -15.53
CA ARG A 23 0.96 -0.16 -16.44
C ARG A 23 1.09 0.38 -17.86
N LYS A 24 0.20 1.28 -18.30
CA LYS A 24 0.36 2.04 -19.55
C LYS A 24 1.38 3.17 -19.45
N GLY A 25 1.85 3.51 -18.24
CA GLY A 25 2.77 4.62 -17.99
C GLY A 25 2.08 5.96 -17.78
N ASN A 26 0.74 5.99 -17.70
CA ASN A 26 -0.05 7.18 -17.44
C ASN A 26 -0.13 7.45 -15.93
N ILE A 27 1.03 7.78 -15.33
CA ILE A 27 1.21 7.78 -13.87
C ILE A 27 0.24 8.73 -13.15
N ASP A 28 0.07 9.96 -13.61
CA ASP A 28 -0.82 10.93 -12.95
C ASP A 28 -2.28 10.46 -12.95
N LEU A 29 -2.76 9.96 -14.09
CA LEU A 29 -4.11 9.42 -14.25
C LEU A 29 -4.32 8.17 -13.39
N ALA A 30 -3.30 7.32 -13.29
CA ALA A 30 -3.33 6.15 -12.42
C ALA A 30 -3.57 6.54 -10.95
N PHE A 31 -2.83 7.53 -10.45
CA PHE A 31 -2.99 8.00 -9.08
C PHE A 31 -4.30 8.75 -8.84
N GLU A 32 -4.86 9.41 -9.86
CA GLU A 32 -6.23 9.96 -9.79
C GLU A 32 -7.26 8.85 -9.54
N HIS A 33 -7.21 7.77 -10.33
CA HIS A 33 -8.09 6.63 -10.16
C HIS A 33 -7.91 5.90 -8.81
N LEU A 34 -6.67 5.74 -8.34
CA LEU A 34 -6.40 5.10 -7.05
C LEU A 34 -6.92 5.92 -5.88
N ARG A 35 -6.79 7.26 -5.91
CA ARG A 35 -7.40 8.14 -4.89
C ARG A 35 -8.92 8.11 -4.94
N GLU A 36 -9.51 8.06 -6.13
CA GLU A 36 -10.96 7.91 -6.27
C GLU A 36 -11.44 6.56 -5.71
N SER A 37 -10.66 5.49 -5.89
CA SER A 37 -10.94 4.18 -5.28
C SER A 37 -10.97 4.26 -3.75
N ILE A 38 -9.93 4.86 -3.14
CA ILE A 38 -9.86 5.10 -1.69
C ILE A 38 -11.06 5.92 -1.21
N LYS A 39 -11.39 7.01 -1.91
CA LYS A 39 -12.53 7.85 -1.57
C LYS A 39 -13.84 7.05 -1.61
N ARG A 40 -14.04 6.19 -2.59
CA ARG A 40 -15.25 5.35 -2.68
C ARG A 40 -15.31 4.33 -1.53
N ASP A 41 -14.18 3.72 -1.21
CA ASP A 41 -14.02 2.76 -0.11
C ASP A 41 -14.33 3.40 1.25
N ASP A 42 -13.71 4.56 1.54
CA ASP A 42 -13.92 5.33 2.78
C ASP A 42 -15.37 5.84 2.95
N ASN A 43 -16.13 5.96 1.85
CA ASN A 43 -17.54 6.38 1.88
C ASN A 43 -18.54 5.21 1.89
N LEU A 44 -18.07 3.96 1.89
CA LEU A 44 -18.96 2.82 2.14
C LEU A 44 -19.48 2.87 3.57
N VAL A 45 -20.75 2.50 3.75
CA VAL A 45 -21.34 2.34 5.09
C VAL A 45 -20.62 1.19 5.79
N TYR A 46 -20.17 1.42 7.02
CA TYR A 46 -19.52 0.40 7.83
C TYR A 46 -20.36 -0.90 7.89
N SER A 47 -19.73 -2.03 7.63
CA SER A 47 -20.34 -3.36 7.71
C SER A 47 -19.32 -4.41 8.14
N GLU A 48 -19.80 -5.47 8.80
CA GLU A 48 -19.03 -6.68 9.10
C GLU A 48 -19.71 -7.89 8.45
N PRO A 49 -19.09 -8.52 7.42
CA PRO A 49 -17.79 -8.21 6.83
C PRO A 49 -17.79 -6.90 6.01
N TRP A 50 -16.60 -6.38 5.73
CA TRP A 50 -16.41 -5.13 4.98
C TRP A 50 -16.99 -5.26 3.57
N GLY A 51 -17.54 -4.17 3.04
CA GLY A 51 -18.13 -4.16 1.70
C GLY A 51 -17.10 -4.46 0.61
N TRP A 52 -15.87 -3.98 0.78
CA TRP A 52 -14.74 -4.22 -0.10
C TRP A 52 -13.59 -4.85 0.70
N MET A 53 -13.12 -6.03 0.28
CA MET A 53 -12.13 -6.80 1.05
C MET A 53 -10.68 -6.48 0.71
N GLN A 54 -10.42 -5.92 -0.49
CA GLN A 54 -9.05 -5.66 -0.96
C GLN A 54 -8.66 -4.20 -0.60
N PRO A 55 -7.74 -3.95 0.34
CA PRO A 55 -7.47 -2.59 0.78
C PRO A 55 -6.96 -1.70 -0.37
N THR A 56 -7.76 -0.70 -0.74
CA THR A 56 -7.45 0.22 -1.86
C THR A 56 -6.18 1.02 -1.60
N ARG A 57 -5.93 1.36 -0.33
CA ARG A 57 -4.73 2.05 0.15
C ARG A 57 -3.46 1.25 -0.08
N HIS A 58 -3.50 -0.08 -0.12
CA HIS A 58 -2.30 -0.90 -0.35
C HIS A 58 -1.79 -0.74 -1.78
N ALA A 59 -2.68 -0.73 -2.78
CA ALA A 59 -2.30 -0.46 -4.17
C ALA A 59 -1.71 0.94 -4.33
N TYR A 60 -2.39 1.96 -3.79
CA TYR A 60 -1.92 3.34 -3.82
C TYR A 60 -0.55 3.50 -3.15
N ALA A 61 -0.36 2.96 -1.95
CA ALA A 61 0.88 3.12 -1.18
C ALA A 61 2.04 2.32 -1.80
N ALA A 62 1.79 1.11 -2.30
CA ALA A 62 2.81 0.29 -2.96
C ALA A 62 3.34 0.98 -4.22
N LEU A 63 2.45 1.52 -5.05
CA LEU A 63 2.84 2.24 -6.28
C LEU A 63 3.47 3.60 -5.97
N SER A 64 3.02 4.31 -4.93
CA SER A 64 3.67 5.53 -4.44
C SER A 64 5.12 5.25 -4.04
N LEU A 65 5.35 4.16 -3.30
CA LEU A 65 6.67 3.74 -2.88
C LEU A 65 7.57 3.34 -4.07
N GLU A 66 7.00 2.70 -5.11
CA GLU A 66 7.72 2.38 -6.35
C GLU A 66 8.21 3.64 -7.09
N GLN A 67 7.39 4.70 -7.10
CA GLN A 67 7.69 6.01 -7.70
C GLN A 67 8.59 6.88 -6.81
N GLY A 68 8.95 6.44 -5.60
CA GLY A 68 9.75 7.21 -4.65
C GLY A 68 8.97 8.33 -3.95
N LEU A 69 7.63 8.30 -4.01
CA LEU A 69 6.74 9.21 -3.29
C LEU A 69 6.60 8.76 -1.83
N LEU A 70 7.73 8.75 -1.10
CA LEU A 70 7.87 8.13 0.21
C LEU A 70 6.90 8.67 1.26
N GLU A 71 6.73 9.99 1.32
CA GLU A 71 5.82 10.64 2.27
C GLU A 71 4.35 10.26 2.01
N GLN A 72 3.94 10.19 0.74
CA GLN A 72 2.59 9.80 0.36
C GLN A 72 2.32 8.33 0.70
N ALA A 73 3.30 7.47 0.45
CA ALA A 73 3.23 6.06 0.82
C ALA A 73 3.15 5.89 2.33
N ALA A 74 4.02 6.58 3.09
CA ALA A 74 4.05 6.54 4.54
C ALA A 74 2.70 6.97 5.14
N GLN A 75 2.13 8.09 4.66
CA GLN A 75 0.82 8.58 5.09
C GLN A 75 -0.27 7.54 4.84
N ALA A 76 -0.35 6.98 3.63
CA ALA A 76 -1.38 6.00 3.30
C ALA A 76 -1.30 4.72 4.15
N TYR A 77 -0.08 4.26 4.49
CA TYR A 77 0.09 3.15 5.41
C TYR A 77 -0.22 3.52 6.86
N ALA A 78 0.16 4.72 7.31
CA ALA A 78 -0.16 5.19 8.66
C ALA A 78 -1.68 5.31 8.86
N GLU A 79 -2.41 5.76 7.84
CA GLU A 79 -3.88 5.80 7.81
C GLU A 79 -4.46 4.39 7.89
N ASP A 80 -4.00 3.46 7.03
CA ASP A 80 -4.46 2.07 7.05
C ASP A 80 -4.19 1.39 8.39
N LEU A 81 -3.04 1.61 9.02
CA LEU A 81 -2.68 0.99 10.31
C LEU A 81 -3.33 1.69 11.51
N GLY A 82 -3.88 2.90 11.34
CA GLY A 82 -4.46 3.71 12.41
C GLY A 82 -3.43 4.43 13.28
N PHE A 83 -2.25 4.74 12.75
CA PHE A 83 -1.24 5.59 13.42
C PHE A 83 -1.57 7.09 13.33
N VAL A 84 -2.42 7.48 12.39
CA VAL A 84 -2.96 8.83 12.26
C VAL A 84 -4.49 8.81 12.33
N ALA A 85 -5.09 9.91 12.77
CA ALA A 85 -6.52 10.00 13.07
C ALA A 85 -7.35 10.52 11.87
N ASP A 86 -6.88 10.31 10.64
CA ASP A 86 -7.45 10.94 9.44
C ASP A 86 -8.66 10.18 8.88
N ILE A 87 -8.83 8.90 9.26
CA ILE A 87 -9.95 8.06 8.80
C ILE A 87 -10.73 7.44 9.98
N PRO A 88 -12.03 7.13 9.82
CA PRO A 88 -12.83 6.51 10.87
C PRO A 88 -12.24 5.17 11.32
N ARG A 89 -12.39 4.84 12.61
CA ARG A 89 -11.81 3.63 13.21
C ARG A 89 -12.16 2.33 12.47
N GLY A 90 -13.35 2.27 11.87
CA GLY A 90 -13.81 1.12 11.10
C GLY A 90 -13.03 0.84 9.81
N HIS A 91 -12.22 1.79 9.33
CA HIS A 91 -11.38 1.67 8.14
C HIS A 91 -9.89 1.50 8.48
N GLN A 92 -9.58 1.32 9.76
CA GLN A 92 -8.22 1.13 10.24
C GLN A 92 -7.98 -0.34 10.58
N HIS A 93 -6.85 -0.87 10.14
CA HIS A 93 -6.43 -2.25 10.22
C HIS A 93 -5.10 -2.40 10.99
N PRO A 94 -5.11 -2.25 12.33
CA PRO A 94 -3.90 -2.43 13.13
C PRO A 94 -3.30 -3.81 12.92
N ASN A 95 -1.97 -3.86 12.89
CA ASN A 95 -1.20 -5.09 12.70
C ASN A 95 -1.43 -5.81 11.36
N ASN A 96 -1.99 -5.14 10.35
CA ASN A 96 -2.05 -5.70 9.01
C ASN A 96 -0.62 -5.87 8.45
N VAL A 97 -0.18 -7.12 8.28
CA VAL A 97 1.19 -7.47 7.87
C VAL A 97 1.60 -6.81 6.54
N TRP A 98 0.66 -6.69 5.60
CA TRP A 98 0.89 -6.12 4.28
C TRP A 98 1.24 -4.63 4.39
N ALA A 99 0.47 -3.88 5.18
CA ALA A 99 0.73 -2.47 5.45
C ALA A 99 1.96 -2.25 6.33
N LEU A 100 2.19 -3.10 7.33
CA LEU A 100 3.37 -3.04 8.20
C LEU A 100 4.68 -3.15 7.40
N VAL A 101 4.75 -4.09 6.45
CA VAL A 101 5.91 -4.27 5.56
C VAL A 101 6.19 -2.99 4.77
N GLY A 102 5.15 -2.41 4.16
CA GLY A 102 5.28 -1.19 3.37
C GLY A 102 5.63 0.04 4.23
N TYR A 103 4.98 0.20 5.39
CA TYR A 103 5.24 1.32 6.29
C TYR A 103 6.68 1.29 6.82
N ARG A 104 7.13 0.11 7.25
CA ARG A 104 8.51 -0.11 7.71
C ARG A 104 9.54 0.26 6.66
N GLU A 105 9.31 -0.11 5.39
CA GLU A 105 10.17 0.30 4.27
C GLU A 105 10.18 1.82 4.09
N CYS A 106 9.01 2.48 4.15
CA CYS A 106 8.91 3.94 4.07
C CYS A 106 9.71 4.62 5.20
N LEU A 107 9.49 4.21 6.45
CA LEU A 107 10.16 4.79 7.62
C LEU A 107 11.68 4.66 7.53
N LYS A 108 12.17 3.50 7.07
CA LYS A 108 13.60 3.28 6.86
C LYS A 108 14.18 4.18 5.76
N LEU A 109 13.49 4.31 4.63
CA LEU A 109 13.94 5.17 3.53
C LEU A 109 13.87 6.67 3.89
N LEU A 110 12.93 7.06 4.75
CA LEU A 110 12.78 8.42 5.26
C LEU A 110 13.73 8.75 6.44
N GLY A 111 14.40 7.75 7.03
CA GLY A 111 15.27 7.94 8.20
C GLY A 111 14.52 8.21 9.51
N ARG A 112 13.26 7.79 9.61
CA ARG A 112 12.39 8.00 10.79
C ARG A 112 12.60 6.89 11.82
N GLU A 113 13.81 6.86 12.40
CA GLU A 113 14.27 5.79 13.30
C GLU A 113 13.36 5.57 14.52
N ALA A 114 12.82 6.65 15.11
CA ALA A 114 11.96 6.53 16.28
C ALA A 114 10.67 5.75 15.98
N GLU A 115 9.98 6.10 14.89
CA GLU A 115 8.77 5.41 14.43
C GLU A 115 9.09 3.99 13.96
N TYR A 116 10.22 3.81 13.25
CA TYR A 116 10.66 2.50 12.79
C TYR A 116 10.85 1.52 13.95
N ASN A 117 11.52 1.97 15.03
CA ASN A 117 11.76 1.15 16.21
C ASN A 117 10.47 0.79 16.96
N GLN A 118 9.49 1.69 16.99
CA GLN A 118 8.16 1.40 17.56
C GLN A 118 7.39 0.35 16.75
N LEU A 119 7.60 0.33 15.43
CA LEU A 119 6.94 -0.60 14.52
C LEU A 119 7.57 -2.00 14.52
N GLU A 120 8.80 -2.16 15.02
CA GLU A 120 9.53 -3.42 14.89
C GLU A 120 8.85 -4.57 15.64
N GLN A 121 8.34 -4.34 16.86
CA GLN A 121 7.62 -5.39 17.60
C GLN A 121 6.35 -5.88 16.89
N PRO A 122 5.37 -5.02 16.51
CA PRO A 122 4.19 -5.48 15.78
C PRO A 122 4.52 -6.08 14.42
N TYR A 123 5.54 -5.56 13.72
CA TYR A 123 6.05 -6.14 12.47
C TYR A 123 6.55 -7.58 12.67
N GLN A 124 7.40 -7.83 13.68
CA GLN A 124 7.96 -9.16 13.94
C GLN A 124 6.89 -10.18 14.30
N LEU A 125 5.88 -9.78 15.08
CA LEU A 125 4.75 -10.67 15.39
C LEU A 125 3.94 -11.00 14.13
N ALA A 126 3.63 -10.00 13.31
CA ALA A 126 2.82 -10.18 12.12
C ALA A 126 3.51 -11.04 11.04
N ILE A 127 4.83 -10.84 10.83
CA ILE A 127 5.57 -11.59 9.80
C ILE A 127 5.79 -13.06 10.19
N GLN A 128 5.89 -13.38 11.48
CA GLN A 128 6.00 -14.77 11.98
C GLN A 128 4.72 -15.57 11.78
N MET A 129 3.57 -14.89 11.69
CA MET A 129 2.27 -15.50 11.44
C MET A 129 1.94 -15.62 9.95
N ALA A 130 2.75 -15.04 9.07
CA ALA A 130 2.49 -15.05 7.64
C ALA A 130 2.89 -16.41 7.01
N ASP A 131 1.94 -17.05 6.33
CA ASP A 131 2.19 -18.31 5.62
C ASP A 131 3.12 -18.14 4.40
N ILE A 132 3.18 -16.92 3.87
CA ILE A 132 3.99 -16.57 2.70
C ILE A 132 4.90 -15.38 3.00
N PRO A 133 6.08 -15.27 2.36
CA PRO A 133 6.91 -14.08 2.46
C PRO A 133 6.18 -12.84 1.93
N VAL A 134 5.88 -11.90 2.83
CA VAL A 134 5.26 -10.62 2.47
C VAL A 134 6.37 -9.61 2.19
N THR A 135 6.54 -9.24 0.92
CA THR A 135 7.59 -8.32 0.46
C THR A 135 7.05 -6.95 0.00
N SER A 136 5.75 -6.87 -0.28
CA SER A 136 5.04 -5.65 -0.63
C SER A 136 3.57 -5.80 -0.27
N SER A 137 2.89 -4.68 -0.01
CA SER A 137 1.46 -4.65 0.28
C SER A 137 0.57 -4.93 -0.94
N CYS A 138 1.08 -4.72 -2.16
CA CYS A 138 0.38 -5.02 -3.42
C CYS A 138 1.38 -5.60 -4.42
N TYR A 139 1.05 -6.74 -5.04
CA TYR A 139 1.83 -7.28 -6.18
C TYR A 139 1.74 -6.44 -7.45
N CYS A 140 0.93 -5.39 -7.38
CA CYS A 140 0.80 -4.30 -8.33
C CYS A 140 2.13 -3.53 -8.46
N ARG A 141 2.92 -3.49 -7.37
CA ARG A 141 4.31 -3.01 -7.39
C ARG A 141 5.20 -4.07 -8.04
N GLY A 142 5.92 -3.67 -9.08
CA GLY A 142 6.95 -4.50 -9.69
C GLY A 142 8.10 -4.73 -8.72
N MET A 143 8.54 -5.99 -8.57
CA MET A 143 9.83 -6.27 -7.98
C MET A 143 10.89 -5.66 -8.90
N LYS A 144 11.49 -4.52 -8.50
CA LYS A 144 12.78 -4.16 -9.09
C LYS A 144 13.72 -5.29 -8.69
N PRO A 145 14.36 -6.02 -9.64
CA PRO A 145 15.44 -6.89 -9.25
C PRO A 145 16.42 -6.03 -8.46
N THR A 146 16.70 -6.44 -7.22
CA THR A 146 17.82 -5.87 -6.49
C THR A 146 19.00 -6.01 -7.44
N ASN A 147 19.57 -4.87 -7.86
CA ASN A 147 20.78 -4.90 -8.67
C ASN A 147 21.84 -5.61 -7.85
N CYS A 148 21.99 -6.93 -8.06
CA CYS A 148 23.23 -7.63 -7.77
C CYS A 148 24.31 -6.80 -8.46
N SER A 149 25.26 -6.32 -7.68
CA SER A 149 26.39 -5.52 -8.11
C SER A 149 27.09 -6.17 -9.31
N ALA A 150 26.70 -5.75 -10.52
CA ALA A 150 27.41 -6.12 -11.73
C ALA A 150 28.76 -5.40 -11.68
N GLY A 151 29.78 -6.13 -11.24
CA GLY A 151 31.16 -5.72 -11.29
C GLY A 151 31.48 -5.18 -12.67
N ARG A 152 31.90 -3.92 -12.70
CA ARG A 152 32.40 -3.22 -13.88
C ARG A 152 33.63 -3.99 -14.39
N ARG A 153 33.48 -4.83 -15.42
CA ARG A 153 34.64 -5.34 -16.17
C ARG A 153 35.07 -4.23 -17.12
N GLU A 154 36.19 -3.60 -16.80
CA GLU A 154 36.93 -2.76 -17.73
C GLU A 154 37.33 -3.61 -18.94
N SER A 155 36.83 -3.25 -20.12
CA SER A 155 37.32 -3.77 -21.38
C SER A 155 38.63 -3.05 -21.71
N LYS A 156 39.76 -3.71 -21.41
CA LYS A 156 41.00 -3.46 -22.15
C LYS A 156 40.94 -4.25 -23.45
N LEU A 157 40.86 -3.52 -24.57
CA LEU A 157 41.57 -3.78 -25.83
C LEU A 157 41.34 -2.57 -26.75
#